data_AF-A0A960ZY49-F1
#
_entry.id   AF-A0A960ZY49-F1
#
_cell.length_a   1.000
_cell.length_b   1.000
_cell.length_c   1.000
_cell.angle_alpha   90.00
_cell.angle_beta   90.00
_cell.angle_gamma   90.00
#
_symmetry.space_group_name_H-M   'P 1'
#
loop_
_entity.id
_entity.type
_entity.pdbx_description
1 polymer ?
#
loop_
_entity_poly.entity_id
_entity_poly.type
_entity_poly.pdbx_seq_one_letter_code
_entity_poly.pdbx_strand_id
1 'polypeptide(L)'
;MQYMLRKEVPMSRTAPKGQITQAMRVISPARRSLPLSITSILQRAQTAETEDLLQKVHELNVTTDYLQKILRNMSQGLIFINFSGFLITCNASAANFLGINPVEALFQHYSESISDGIFG
;
A
#
# COMPACT_ATOMS: atom_id res chain seq x y z
N MET A 1 90.07 11.68 -11.23
CA MET A 1 89.53 12.85 -11.95
C MET A 1 88.73 12.32 -13.14
N GLN A 2 87.39 12.32 -13.08
CA GLN A 2 86.47 13.32 -13.69
C GLN A 2 86.43 13.16 -15.23
N TYR A 3 85.32 12.94 -15.97
CA TYR A 3 83.86 13.04 -15.80
C TYR A 3 83.16 12.10 -16.82
N MET A 4 81.90 11.71 -16.56
CA MET A 4 80.74 11.66 -17.50
C MET A 4 79.75 10.56 -17.11
N LEU A 5 78.80 10.89 -16.23
CA LEU A 5 77.58 10.10 -15.99
C LEU A 5 76.48 10.60 -16.94
N ARG A 6 76.11 9.80 -17.95
CA ARG A 6 74.79 9.89 -18.60
C ARG A 6 73.89 8.86 -17.91
N LYS A 7 72.85 9.34 -17.22
CA LYS A 7 71.75 8.50 -16.71
C LYS A 7 70.86 8.11 -17.89
N GLU A 8 70.84 6.84 -18.26
CA GLU A 8 69.68 6.28 -18.93
C GLU A 8 68.70 5.78 -17.86
N VAL A 9 67.47 6.30 -17.90
CA VAL A 9 66.35 5.80 -17.12
C VAL A 9 65.61 4.79 -18.01
N PRO A 10 65.58 3.49 -17.70
CA PRO A 10 64.62 2.61 -18.34
C PRO A 10 63.25 2.82 -17.66
N MET A 11 62.40 3.47 -18.43
CA MET A 11 60.95 3.50 -18.31
C MET A 11 60.33 2.14 -17.95
N SER A 12 59.28 2.23 -17.12
CA SER A 12 58.06 1.44 -17.20
C SER A 12 58.14 -0.06 -16.90
N ARG A 13 57.93 -0.42 -15.63
CA ARG A 13 57.30 -1.69 -15.26
C ARG A 13 55.87 -1.70 -15.79
N THR A 14 55.68 -2.12 -17.04
CA THR A 14 54.36 -2.47 -17.56
C THR A 14 53.89 -3.73 -16.83
N ALA A 15 52.77 -3.63 -16.10
CA ALA A 15 52.10 -4.79 -15.54
C ALA A 15 51.75 -5.77 -16.68
N PRO A 16 51.88 -7.10 -16.48
CA PRO A 16 51.67 -8.07 -17.55
C PRO A 16 50.20 -8.03 -17.99
N LYS A 17 49.97 -7.57 -19.23
CA LYS A 17 48.65 -7.42 -19.87
C LYS A 17 47.73 -8.64 -19.71
N GLY A 18 48.29 -9.85 -19.55
CA GLY A 18 47.53 -11.09 -19.36
C GLY A 18 46.75 -11.20 -18.04
N GLN A 19 47.26 -10.63 -16.93
CA GLN A 19 46.56 -10.70 -15.63
C GLN A 19 45.34 -9.76 -15.57
N ILE A 20 45.41 -8.61 -16.24
CA ILE A 20 44.31 -7.65 -16.35
C ILE A 20 43.17 -8.24 -17.19
N THR A 21 43.49 -8.95 -18.28
CA THR A 21 42.51 -9.64 -19.12
C THR A 21 41.80 -10.76 -18.36
N GLN A 22 42.52 -11.56 -17.56
CA GLN A 22 41.95 -12.64 -16.76
C GLN A 22 41.01 -12.09 -15.67
N ALA A 23 41.40 -11.02 -14.95
CA ALA A 23 40.57 -10.37 -13.94
C ALA A 23 39.32 -9.69 -14.52
N MET A 24 39.44 -9.02 -15.68
CA MET A 24 38.29 -8.45 -16.40
C MET A 24 37.30 -9.53 -16.87
N ARG A 25 37.79 -10.72 -17.25
CA ARG A 25 36.94 -11.84 -17.69
C ARG A 25 36.11 -12.45 -16.56
N VAL A 26 36.58 -12.38 -15.31
CA VAL A 26 35.85 -12.85 -14.12
C VAL A 26 34.87 -11.77 -13.60
N ILE A 27 35.25 -10.49 -13.70
CA ILE A 27 34.42 -9.36 -13.21
C ILE A 27 33.27 -9.01 -14.17
N SER A 28 33.44 -9.20 -15.47
CA SER A 28 32.42 -8.88 -16.49
C SER A 28 31.09 -9.64 -16.36
N PRO A 29 31.04 -10.96 -16.10
CA PRO A 29 29.79 -11.66 -15.84
C PRO A 29 29.15 -11.22 -14.51
N ALA A 30 29.94 -11.04 -13.46
CA ALA A 30 29.46 -10.57 -12.14
C ALA A 30 28.85 -9.16 -12.21
N ARG A 31 29.43 -8.26 -13.03
CA ARG A 31 28.86 -6.91 -13.28
C ARG A 31 27.54 -6.93 -14.04
N ARG A 32 27.28 -7.93 -14.90
CA ARG A 32 25.99 -8.06 -15.61
C ARG A 32 24.92 -8.72 -14.75
N SER A 33 25.27 -9.64 -13.87
CA SER A 33 24.31 -10.34 -13.02
C SER A 33 23.79 -9.49 -11.86
N LEU A 34 24.60 -8.56 -11.32
CA LEU A 34 24.20 -7.67 -10.23
C LEU A 34 22.95 -6.81 -10.54
N PRO A 35 22.87 -6.08 -11.68
CA PRO A 35 21.69 -5.31 -12.03
C PRO A 35 20.44 -6.18 -12.17
N LEU A 36 20.55 -7.36 -12.78
CA LEU A 36 19.44 -8.29 -12.95
C LEU A 36 18.90 -8.79 -11.60
N SER A 37 19.81 -9.11 -10.67
CA SER A 37 19.44 -9.50 -9.31
C SER A 37 18.71 -8.38 -8.58
N ILE A 38 19.20 -7.13 -8.65
CA ILE A 38 18.54 -5.97 -8.03
C ILE A 38 17.15 -5.75 -8.62
N THR A 39 17.01 -5.77 -9.94
CA THR A 39 15.70 -5.62 -10.60
C THR A 39 14.72 -6.71 -10.16
N SER A 40 15.17 -7.96 -10.07
CA SER A 40 14.32 -9.07 -9.62
C SER A 40 13.88 -8.94 -8.15
N ILE A 41 14.74 -8.38 -7.28
CA ILE A 41 14.41 -8.12 -5.87
C ILE A 41 13.39 -6.97 -5.77
N LEU A 42 13.59 -5.88 -6.49
CA LEU A 42 12.65 -4.75 -6.51
C LEU A 42 11.29 -5.16 -7.05
N GLN A 43 11.25 -5.98 -8.10
CA GLN A 43 10.01 -6.48 -8.65
C GLN A 43 9.28 -7.42 -7.69
N ARG A 44 10.00 -8.31 -6.99
CA ARG A 44 9.42 -9.15 -5.93
C ARG A 44 8.88 -8.33 -4.76
N ALA A 45 9.58 -7.26 -4.37
CA ALA A 45 9.12 -6.36 -3.32
C ALA A 45 7.83 -5.64 -3.73
N GLN A 46 7.74 -5.14 -4.97
CA GLN A 46 6.52 -4.53 -5.50
C GLN A 46 5.34 -5.51 -5.60
N THR A 47 5.60 -6.75 -6.07
CA THR A 47 4.54 -7.75 -6.15
C THR A 47 4.05 -8.16 -4.76
N ALA A 48 4.96 -8.34 -3.80
CA ALA A 48 4.59 -8.65 -2.41
C ALA A 48 3.78 -7.52 -1.77
N GLU A 49 4.17 -6.26 -1.97
CA GLU A 49 3.42 -5.10 -1.48
C GLU A 49 2.01 -5.02 -2.11
N THR A 50 1.91 -5.33 -3.41
CA THR A 50 0.64 -5.36 -4.12
C THR A 50 -0.25 -6.51 -3.62
N GLU A 51 0.32 -7.70 -3.41
CA GLU A 51 -0.38 -8.86 -2.86
C GLU A 51 -0.90 -8.59 -1.44
N ASP A 52 -0.08 -8.01 -0.56
CA ASP A 52 -0.46 -7.61 0.79
C ASP A 52 -1.61 -6.59 0.79
N LEU A 53 -1.56 -5.61 -0.11
CA LEU A 53 -2.63 -4.62 -0.28
C LEU A 53 -3.93 -5.28 -0.75
N LEU A 54 -3.85 -6.17 -1.74
CA LEU A 54 -5.01 -6.90 -2.24
C LEU A 54 -5.62 -7.78 -1.15
N GLN A 55 -4.79 -8.43 -0.34
CA GLN A 55 -5.25 -9.22 0.80
C GLN A 55 -5.98 -8.34 1.82
N LYS A 56 -5.42 -7.20 2.21
CA LYS A 56 -6.07 -6.27 3.15
C LYS A 56 -7.39 -5.73 2.62
N VAL A 57 -7.45 -5.39 1.33
CA VAL A 57 -8.70 -4.97 0.68
C VAL A 57 -9.73 -6.09 0.70
N HIS A 58 -9.31 -7.34 0.46
CA HIS A 58 -10.19 -8.49 0.55
C HIS A 58 -10.73 -8.69 1.97
N GLU A 59 -9.87 -8.66 2.99
CA GLU A 59 -10.27 -8.76 4.41
C GLU A 59 -11.26 -7.66 4.81
N LEU A 60 -11.02 -6.41 4.38
CA LEU A 60 -11.94 -5.29 4.60
C LEU A 60 -13.29 -5.53 3.92
N ASN A 61 -13.30 -6.03 2.69
CA ASN A 61 -14.53 -6.33 1.97
C ASN A 61 -15.33 -7.45 2.64
N VAL A 62 -14.67 -8.53 3.06
CA VAL A 62 -15.30 -9.64 3.79
C VAL A 62 -15.91 -9.15 5.11
N THR A 63 -15.15 -8.35 5.88
CA THR A 63 -15.62 -7.79 7.15
C THR A 63 -16.80 -6.86 6.94
N THR A 64 -16.73 -5.99 5.94
CA THR A 64 -17.80 -5.05 5.60
C THR A 64 -19.08 -5.78 5.19
N ASP A 65 -18.97 -6.77 4.32
CA ASP A 65 -20.11 -7.58 3.87
C ASP A 65 -20.77 -8.34 5.03
N TYR A 66 -19.97 -8.92 5.92
CA TYR A 66 -20.46 -9.58 7.12
C TYR A 66 -21.25 -8.63 8.03
N LEU A 67 -20.71 -7.45 8.32
CA LEU A 67 -21.38 -6.44 9.13
C LEU A 67 -22.67 -5.93 8.47
N GLN A 68 -22.65 -5.70 7.15
CA GLN A 68 -23.84 -5.30 6.41
C GLN A 68 -24.93 -6.38 6.46
N LYS A 69 -24.57 -7.66 6.36
CA LYS A 69 -25.52 -8.77 6.51
C LYS A 69 -26.15 -8.79 7.90
N ILE A 70 -25.38 -8.57 8.96
CA ILE A 70 -25.93 -8.46 10.32
C ILE A 70 -26.93 -7.31 10.40
N LEU A 71 -26.54 -6.11 9.97
CA LEU A 71 -27.39 -4.92 10.06
C LEU A 71 -28.69 -5.05 9.24
N ARG A 72 -28.64 -5.75 8.09
CA ARG A 72 -29.82 -6.00 7.25
C ARG A 72 -30.78 -7.01 7.83
N ASN A 73 -30.29 -8.05 8.49
CA ASN A 73 -31.12 -9.11 9.06
C ASN A 73 -31.56 -8.83 10.51
N MET A 74 -31.04 -7.77 11.12
CA MET A 74 -31.43 -7.35 12.47
C MET A 74 -32.87 -6.85 12.49
N SER A 75 -33.74 -7.50 13.27
CA SER A 75 -35.14 -7.09 13.42
C SER A 75 -35.32 -5.78 14.18
N GLN A 76 -34.33 -5.37 14.98
CA GLN A 76 -34.36 -4.10 15.71
C GLN A 76 -33.98 -2.93 14.80
N GLY A 77 -34.64 -1.79 15.01
CA GLY A 77 -34.26 -0.54 14.38
C GLY A 77 -33.01 0.03 15.06
N LEU A 78 -31.98 0.33 14.27
CA LEU A 78 -30.76 0.96 14.73
C LEU A 78 -30.59 2.30 14.01
N ILE A 79 -30.42 3.35 14.81
CA ILE A 79 -30.18 4.71 14.37
C ILE A 79 -28.95 5.23 15.09
N PHE A 80 -28.07 5.91 14.36
CA PHE A 80 -26.95 6.64 14.94
C PHE A 80 -27.11 8.13 14.64
N ILE A 81 -27.12 8.92 15.71
CA ILE A 81 -27.25 10.37 15.66
C ILE A 81 -25.98 10.97 16.26
N ASN A 82 -25.45 12.02 15.64
CA ASN A 82 -24.31 12.74 16.22
C ASN A 82 -24.74 13.64 17.39
N PHE A 83 -23.76 14.24 18.09
CA PHE A 83 -24.04 15.14 19.22
C PHE A 83 -24.84 16.40 18.86
N SER A 84 -24.84 16.78 17.58
CA SER A 84 -25.59 17.92 17.07
C SER A 84 -27.00 17.55 16.59
N GLY A 85 -27.43 16.30 16.79
CA GLY A 85 -28.77 15.85 16.43
C GLY A 85 -28.94 15.41 14.97
N PHE A 86 -27.87 15.31 14.18
CA PHE A 86 -27.97 14.88 12.78
C PHE A 86 -27.88 13.36 12.65
N LEU A 87 -28.74 12.80 11.79
CA LEU A 87 -28.76 11.38 11.46
C LEU A 87 -27.50 11.00 10.66
N ILE A 88 -26.72 10.04 11.16
CA ILE A 88 -25.48 9.57 10.50
C ILE A 88 -25.67 8.20 9.87
N THR A 89 -26.46 7.32 10.52
CA THR A 89 -26.84 6.04 9.92
C THR A 89 -28.20 5.56 10.43
N CYS A 90 -28.86 4.75 9.62
CA CYS A 90 -30.14 4.13 9.89
C CYS A 90 -30.16 2.77 9.19
N ASN A 91 -30.40 1.67 9.92
CA ASN A 91 -30.56 0.37 9.29
C ASN A 91 -31.95 0.23 8.64
N ALA A 92 -32.14 -0.79 7.80
CA ALA A 92 -33.38 -0.98 7.07
C ALA A 92 -34.61 -1.13 8.00
N SER A 93 -34.45 -1.82 9.12
CA SER A 93 -35.52 -2.01 10.11
C SER A 93 -35.96 -0.69 10.74
N ALA A 94 -35.02 0.20 11.10
CA ALA A 94 -35.35 1.53 11.61
C ALA A 94 -36.07 2.37 10.55
N ALA A 95 -35.58 2.38 9.31
CA ALA A 95 -36.25 3.10 8.22
C ALA A 95 -37.70 2.64 8.05
N ASN A 96 -37.94 1.32 8.10
CA ASN A 96 -39.28 0.74 7.99
C ASN A 96 -40.17 1.10 9.20
N PHE A 97 -39.66 1.02 10.43
CA PHE A 97 -40.43 1.34 11.63
C PHE A 97 -40.79 2.82 11.72
N LEU A 98 -39.88 3.69 11.31
CA LEU A 98 -40.06 5.14 11.34
C LEU A 98 -40.82 5.67 10.12
N GLY A 99 -40.98 4.86 9.07
CA GLY A 99 -41.60 5.28 7.81
C GLY A 99 -40.79 6.34 7.06
N ILE A 100 -39.46 6.34 7.22
CA ILE A 100 -38.57 7.34 6.62
C ILE A 100 -37.83 6.80 5.41
N ASN A 101 -37.56 7.67 4.43
CA ASN A 101 -36.60 7.36 3.38
C ASN A 101 -35.17 7.58 3.94
N PRO A 102 -34.33 6.54 4.05
CA PRO A 102 -33.01 6.67 4.64
C PRO A 102 -32.11 7.60 3.82
N VAL A 103 -32.27 7.70 2.50
CA VAL A 103 -31.45 8.59 1.67
C VAL A 103 -31.75 10.05 1.94
N GLU A 104 -33.00 10.38 2.21
CA GLU A 104 -33.46 11.75 2.49
C GLU A 104 -33.22 12.15 3.94
N ALA A 105 -33.36 11.19 4.87
CA ALA A 105 -33.20 11.43 6.30
C ALA A 105 -31.74 11.52 6.75
N LEU A 106 -30.80 10.93 6.01
CA LEU A 106 -29.37 11.03 6.32
C LEU A 106 -28.91 12.48 6.28
N PHE A 107 -28.11 12.85 7.29
CA PHE A 107 -27.57 14.19 7.51
C PHE A 107 -28.61 15.28 7.76
N GLN A 108 -29.88 14.93 7.97
CA GLN A 108 -30.90 15.84 8.48
C GLN A 108 -30.96 15.79 10.00
N HIS A 109 -31.45 16.86 10.61
CA HIS A 109 -31.70 16.86 12.05
C HIS A 109 -32.82 15.88 12.37
N TYR A 110 -32.67 15.07 13.42
CA TYR A 110 -33.59 13.96 13.71
C TYR A 110 -35.04 14.43 13.86
N SER A 111 -35.27 15.63 14.40
CA SER A 111 -36.60 16.21 14.60
C SER A 111 -37.32 16.58 13.30
N GLU A 112 -36.59 16.74 12.19
CA GLU A 112 -37.19 17.02 10.88
C GLU A 112 -37.61 15.74 10.15
N SER A 113 -36.90 14.65 10.44
CA SER A 113 -37.09 13.36 9.75
C SER A 113 -37.95 12.38 10.55
N ILE A 114 -37.95 12.48 11.88
CA ILE A 114 -38.62 11.54 12.76
C ILE A 114 -39.68 12.30 13.57
N SER A 115 -40.91 11.78 13.55
CA SER A 115 -42.03 12.41 14.25
C SER A 115 -41.91 12.21 15.77
N ASP A 116 -42.17 13.27 16.54
CA ASP A 116 -42.03 13.28 18.01
C ASP A 116 -42.86 12.21 18.72
N GLY A 117 -43.94 11.73 18.11
CA GLY A 117 -44.81 10.70 18.68
C GLY A 117 -44.20 9.29 18.77
N ILE A 118 -43.00 9.06 18.24
CA ILE A 118 -42.37 7.74 18.20
C ILE A 118 -41.50 7.46 19.44
N PHE A 119 -40.92 8.48 20.06
CA PHE A 119 -39.92 8.29 21.12
C PHE A 119 -40.44 8.41 22.56
N GLY A 120 -41.74 8.67 22.75
CA GLY A 120 -42.38 8.71 24.07
C GLY A 120 -42.20 10.03 24.79
#